data_AF-A0A4V4H5C8-F1
#
_entry.id   AF-A0A4V4H5C8-F1
#
_cell.length_a   1.000
_cell.length_b   1.000
_cell.length_c   1.000
_cell.angle_alpha   90.00
_cell.angle_beta   90.00
_cell.angle_gamma   90.00
#
_symmetry.space_group_name_H-M   'P 1'
#
loop_
_entity.id
_entity.type
_entity.pdbx_description
1 polymer ?
#
loop_
_entity_poly.entity_id
_entity_poly.type
_entity_poly.pdbx_seq_one_letter_code
_entity_poly.pdbx_strand_id
1 'polypeptide(L)'
;MQVTRTFKQAFLEQMLLGFRVTDVSSKRMSFEEKKSVIKLSADIAMAVARGSRKWTRGLIANLSKEQQKRQLPRVILGKQYERLMKPYSSSSWKIPRSKKILRKSLRVSSTARKKKLCAVEKRTRVLRRLVPGGESLSGFCLLDETSDYVLSLRAQVGLMQSLLMTCEASKRRSKLGRMDQPIRTQIPWPGGGTTWVGGGTAQQPSLEVRLGGGTAHVRRWHRLGSVSE
;
A
#
# COMPACT_ATOMS: atom_id res chain seq x y z
N MET A 1 -17.93 0.97 -12.26
CA MET A 1 -17.30 0.91 -10.92
C MET A 1 -16.00 1.71 -10.97
N GLN A 2 -15.88 2.77 -10.18
CA GLN A 2 -14.65 3.57 -10.10
C GLN A 2 -13.87 3.22 -8.84
N VAL A 3 -12.55 3.35 -8.91
CA VAL A 3 -11.67 3.21 -7.75
C VAL A 3 -11.87 4.44 -6.86
N THR A 4 -12.23 4.26 -5.59
CA THR A 4 -12.48 5.38 -4.68
C THR A 4 -11.20 6.14 -4.35
N ARG A 5 -11.31 7.46 -4.13
CA ARG A 5 -10.18 8.29 -3.69
C ARG A 5 -9.62 7.83 -2.35
N THR A 6 -10.50 7.46 -1.42
CA THR A 6 -10.14 6.95 -0.10
C THR A 6 -9.29 5.68 -0.17
N PHE A 7 -9.64 4.75 -1.06
CA PHE A 7 -8.85 3.54 -1.26
C PHE A 7 -7.47 3.85 -1.85
N LYS A 8 -7.39 4.72 -2.87
CA LYS A 8 -6.09 5.12 -3.44
C LYS A 8 -5.19 5.79 -2.41
N GLN A 9 -5.74 6.64 -1.56
CA GLN A 9 -5.01 7.31 -0.49
C GLN A 9 -4.50 6.31 0.54
N ALA A 10 -5.39 5.45 1.08
CA ALA A 10 -5.00 4.41 2.02
C ALA A 10 -3.92 3.48 1.42
N PHE A 11 -4.04 3.14 0.13
CA PHE A 11 -3.06 2.34 -0.56
C PHE A 11 -1.70 3.03 -0.64
N LEU A 12 -1.64 4.31 -1.03
CA LEU A 12 -0.40 5.08 -1.05
C LEU A 12 0.24 5.14 0.35
N GLU A 13 -0.55 5.43 1.39
CA GLU A 13 -0.06 5.50 2.78
C GLU A 13 0.57 4.18 3.22
N GLN A 14 -0.11 3.04 2.97
CA GLN A 14 0.43 1.72 3.30
C GLN A 14 1.67 1.37 2.47
N MET A 15 1.73 1.79 1.20
CA MET A 15 2.89 1.54 0.34
C MET A 15 4.12 2.31 0.82
N LEU A 16 3.96 3.59 1.17
CA LEU A 16 5.04 4.41 1.71
C LEU A 16 5.51 3.88 3.07
N LEU A 17 4.60 3.41 3.93
CA LEU A 17 4.95 2.72 5.17
C LEU A 17 5.80 1.47 4.90
N GLY A 18 5.40 0.64 3.92
CA GLY A 18 6.17 -0.54 3.51
C GLY A 18 7.59 -0.19 3.07
N PHE A 19 7.77 0.85 2.26
CA PHE A 19 9.10 1.28 1.80
C PHE A 19 10.00 1.78 2.93
N ARG A 20 9.43 2.46 3.95
CA ARG A 20 10.18 2.92 5.12
C ARG A 20 10.66 1.75 5.97
N VAL A 21 9.84 0.72 6.12
CA VAL A 21 10.18 -0.47 6.91
C VAL A 21 11.28 -1.29 6.23
N THR A 22 11.27 -1.38 4.90
CA THR A 22 12.21 -2.23 4.15
C THR A 22 13.47 -1.51 3.66
N ASP A 23 13.62 -0.21 3.93
CA ASP A 23 14.69 0.67 3.41
C ASP A 23 15.06 0.34 1.95
N VAL A 24 14.10 0.50 1.04
CA VAL A 24 14.27 0.12 -0.38
C VAL A 24 15.45 0.85 -1.05
N SER A 25 15.85 1.99 -0.48
CA SER A 25 16.98 2.80 -0.97
C SER A 25 18.34 2.33 -0.46
N SER A 26 18.40 1.28 0.37
CA SER A 26 19.65 0.81 0.96
C SER A 26 20.63 0.33 -0.10
N LYS A 27 21.89 0.77 0.03
CA LYS A 27 22.99 0.39 -0.88
C LYS A 27 23.32 -1.11 -0.80
N ARG A 28 22.90 -1.80 0.26
CA ARG A 28 23.13 -3.24 0.47
C ARG A 28 22.24 -4.15 -0.38
N MET A 29 21.12 -3.67 -0.92
CA MET A 29 20.21 -4.51 -1.69
C MET A 29 20.60 -4.54 -3.18
N SER A 30 20.67 -5.75 -3.72
CA SER A 30 20.73 -6.01 -5.16
C SER A 30 19.49 -5.44 -5.87
N PHE A 31 19.61 -5.28 -7.19
CA PHE A 31 18.49 -4.81 -8.01
C PHE A 31 17.28 -5.76 -7.93
N GLU A 32 17.51 -7.07 -7.92
CA GLU A 32 16.42 -8.07 -7.88
C GLU A 32 15.71 -8.06 -6.52
N GLU A 33 16.44 -7.87 -5.42
CA GLU A 33 15.85 -7.69 -4.09
C GLU A 33 15.00 -6.43 -4.02
N LYS A 34 15.49 -5.30 -4.55
CA LYS A 34 14.73 -4.04 -4.62
C LYS A 34 13.41 -4.23 -5.37
N LYS A 35 13.45 -4.85 -6.54
CA LYS A 35 12.25 -5.15 -7.35
C LYS A 35 11.28 -6.06 -6.59
N SER A 36 11.80 -7.11 -5.94
CA SER A 36 11.01 -8.04 -5.15
C SER A 36 10.33 -7.34 -3.96
N VAL A 37 11.05 -6.51 -3.22
CA VAL A 37 10.53 -5.73 -2.10
C VAL A 37 9.48 -4.72 -2.57
N ILE A 38 9.72 -4.02 -3.68
CA ILE A 38 8.73 -3.08 -4.23
C ILE A 38 7.42 -3.80 -4.58
N LYS A 39 7.52 -4.93 -5.29
CA LYS A 39 6.35 -5.75 -5.64
C LYS A 39 5.62 -6.23 -4.39
N LEU A 40 6.35 -6.76 -3.42
CA LEU A 40 5.79 -7.29 -2.18
C LEU A 40 5.09 -6.20 -1.35
N SER A 41 5.74 -5.05 -1.18
CA SER A 41 5.17 -3.90 -0.49
C SER A 41 3.91 -3.40 -1.19
N ALA A 42 3.87 -3.40 -2.53
CA ALA A 42 2.67 -3.06 -3.27
C ALA A 42 1.53 -4.06 -3.06
N ASP A 43 1.81 -5.36 -3.13
CA ASP A 43 0.80 -6.41 -2.94
C ASP A 43 0.23 -6.39 -1.51
N ILE A 44 1.08 -6.19 -0.50
CA ILE A 44 0.67 -6.04 0.90
C ILE A 44 -0.16 -4.77 1.09
N ALA A 45 0.35 -3.62 0.65
CA ALA A 45 -0.34 -2.35 0.82
C ALA A 45 -1.72 -2.34 0.13
N MET A 46 -1.83 -2.97 -1.04
CA MET A 46 -3.10 -3.15 -1.74
C MET A 46 -4.08 -4.00 -0.93
N ALA A 47 -3.60 -5.12 -0.38
CA ALA A 47 -4.42 -6.03 0.43
C ALA A 47 -4.93 -5.35 1.71
N VAL A 48 -4.07 -4.57 2.38
CA VAL A 48 -4.40 -3.82 3.59
C VAL A 48 -5.41 -2.72 3.32
N ALA A 49 -5.13 -1.88 2.32
CA ALA A 49 -5.96 -0.72 2.01
C ALA A 49 -7.37 -1.14 1.57
N ARG A 50 -7.50 -2.31 0.94
CA ARG A 50 -8.80 -2.84 0.55
C ARG A 50 -9.59 -3.41 1.73
N GLY A 51 -8.90 -4.03 2.68
CA GLY A 51 -9.47 -4.64 3.88
C GLY A 51 -9.69 -6.15 3.77
N SER A 52 -10.61 -6.68 4.60
CA SER A 52 -10.83 -8.12 4.75
C SER A 52 -11.70 -8.70 3.62
N ARG A 53 -11.11 -8.90 2.44
CA ARG A 53 -11.71 -9.61 1.31
C ARG A 53 -11.12 -11.00 1.20
N LYS A 54 -11.82 -11.91 0.52
CA LYS A 54 -11.31 -13.28 0.37
C LYS A 54 -10.05 -13.29 -0.51
N TRP A 55 -10.03 -12.46 -1.56
CA TRP A 55 -8.86 -12.33 -2.40
C TRP A 55 -7.67 -11.68 -1.69
N THR A 56 -7.88 -10.71 -0.80
CA THR A 56 -6.78 -10.07 -0.06
C THR A 56 -6.11 -11.05 0.91
N ARG A 57 -6.90 -11.93 1.55
CA ARG A 57 -6.39 -13.02 2.39
C ARG A 57 -5.65 -14.07 1.56
N GLY A 58 -6.19 -14.45 0.40
CA GLY A 58 -5.54 -15.36 -0.53
C GLY A 58 -4.21 -14.82 -1.04
N LEU A 59 -4.15 -13.51 -1.31
CA LEU A 59 -2.92 -12.82 -1.72
C LEU A 59 -1.86 -12.89 -0.62
N ILE A 60 -2.18 -12.48 0.61
CA ILE A 60 -1.24 -12.53 1.74
C ILE A 60 -0.80 -13.97 2.05
N ALA A 61 -1.71 -14.94 1.97
CA ALA A 61 -1.37 -16.36 2.16
C ALA A 61 -0.38 -16.86 1.10
N ASN A 62 -0.52 -16.42 -0.16
CA ASN A 62 0.43 -16.75 -1.22
C ASN A 62 1.80 -16.12 -0.98
N LEU A 63 1.84 -14.86 -0.53
CA LEU A 63 3.10 -14.18 -0.19
C LEU A 63 3.85 -14.86 0.96
N SER A 64 3.13 -15.48 1.90
CA SER A 64 3.73 -16.23 3.01
C SER A 64 4.30 -17.59 2.62
N LYS A 65 3.94 -18.16 1.46
CA LYS A 65 4.46 -19.46 1.00
C LYS A 65 5.84 -19.34 0.35
N GLU A 66 6.16 -18.18 -0.20
CA GLU A 66 7.45 -17.89 -0.82
C GLU A 66 8.57 -17.96 0.24
N GLN A 67 9.40 -19.00 0.18
CA GLN A 67 10.36 -19.35 1.25
C GLN A 67 11.32 -18.19 1.61
N GLN A 68 11.74 -17.42 0.61
CA GLN A 68 12.65 -16.28 0.79
C GLN A 68 11.96 -15.04 1.41
N LYS A 69 10.63 -14.99 1.44
CA LYS A 69 9.86 -13.78 1.79
C LYS A 69 8.96 -13.99 2.99
N ARG A 70 9.05 -15.11 3.70
CA ARG A 70 8.17 -15.47 4.84
C ARG A 70 8.10 -14.40 5.93
N GLN A 71 9.23 -13.73 6.20
CA GLN A 71 9.31 -12.71 7.25
C GLN A 71 8.87 -11.32 6.79
N LEU A 72 8.96 -11.03 5.48
CA LEU A 72 8.71 -9.67 4.98
C LEU A 72 7.25 -9.20 5.15
N PRO A 73 6.21 -10.01 4.89
CA PRO A 73 4.84 -9.63 5.21
C PRO A 73 4.66 -9.33 6.68
N ARG A 74 5.26 -10.12 7.58
CA ARG A 74 5.18 -9.87 9.02
C ARG A 74 5.86 -8.57 9.41
N VAL A 75 7.04 -8.28 8.83
CA VAL A 75 7.82 -7.06 9.07
C VAL A 75 7.09 -5.82 8.57
N ILE A 76 6.58 -5.84 7.33
CA ILE A 76 5.86 -4.70 6.72
C ILE A 76 4.53 -4.42 7.44
N LEU A 77 3.83 -5.49 7.83
CA LEU A 77 2.43 -5.39 8.23
C LEU A 77 2.23 -5.40 9.75
N GLY A 78 3.18 -5.92 10.52
CA GLY A 78 3.16 -5.95 11.99
C GLY A 78 1.84 -6.50 12.55
N LYS A 79 1.19 -5.74 13.45
CA LYS A 79 -0.09 -6.12 14.08
C LYS A 79 -1.24 -6.31 13.08
N GLN A 80 -1.18 -5.68 11.91
CA GLN A 80 -2.23 -5.83 10.89
C GLN A 80 -2.16 -7.22 10.22
N TYR A 81 -1.01 -7.90 10.28
CA TYR A 81 -0.81 -9.24 9.72
C TYR A 81 -1.66 -10.24 10.47
N GLU A 82 -1.61 -10.17 11.80
CA GLU A 82 -2.44 -11.00 12.67
C GLU A 82 -3.93 -10.75 12.42
N ARG A 83 -4.35 -9.50 12.16
CA ARG A 83 -5.75 -9.18 11.84
C ARG A 83 -6.22 -9.78 10.51
N LEU A 84 -5.37 -9.80 9.49
CA LEU A 84 -5.69 -10.34 8.16
C LEU A 84 -5.55 -11.87 8.08
N MET A 85 -4.63 -12.44 8.86
CA MET A 85 -4.42 -13.88 8.97
C MET A 85 -5.40 -14.55 9.93
N LYS A 86 -5.95 -13.81 10.92
CA LYS A 86 -6.92 -14.36 11.86
C LYS A 86 -8.05 -15.03 11.08
N PRO A 87 -8.24 -16.36 11.22
CA PRO A 87 -9.40 -17.00 10.61
C PRO A 87 -10.62 -16.26 11.14
N TYR A 88 -11.50 -15.82 10.24
CA TYR A 88 -12.84 -15.49 10.69
C TYR A 88 -13.29 -16.75 11.42
N SER A 89 -13.68 -16.63 12.71
CA SER A 89 -14.55 -17.64 13.29
C SER A 89 -15.72 -17.67 12.33
N SER A 90 -15.72 -18.68 11.45
CA SER A 90 -16.91 -19.11 10.76
C SER A 90 -17.82 -19.47 11.92
N SER A 91 -18.64 -18.51 12.39
CA SER A 91 -19.88 -18.87 13.01
C SER A 91 -20.48 -19.86 12.02
N SER A 92 -20.46 -21.10 12.45
CA SER A 92 -20.81 -22.26 11.69
C SER A 92 -22.31 -22.14 11.46
N TRP A 93 -22.71 -21.31 10.50
CA TRP A 93 -23.99 -21.45 9.83
C TRP A 93 -23.84 -22.72 8.97
N LYS A 94 -23.78 -23.86 9.67
CA LYS A 94 -24.23 -25.14 9.16
C LYS A 94 -25.70 -24.90 8.86
N ILE A 95 -25.97 -24.38 7.67
CA ILE A 95 -27.30 -24.47 7.07
C ILE A 95 -27.60 -25.96 7.07
N PRO A 96 -28.62 -26.45 7.82
CA PRO A 96 -28.99 -27.84 7.77
C PRO A 96 -29.55 -28.09 6.37
N ARG A 97 -28.71 -28.53 5.44
CA ARG A 97 -29.20 -29.03 4.15
C ARG A 97 -29.91 -30.35 4.44
N SER A 98 -31.22 -30.28 4.64
CA SER A 98 -32.09 -31.44 4.54
C SER A 98 -31.83 -32.10 3.17
N LYS A 99 -31.22 -33.29 3.19
CA LYS A 99 -30.93 -34.07 1.98
C LYS A 99 -32.15 -34.86 1.47
N LYS A 100 -33.37 -34.47 1.85
CA LYS A 100 -34.59 -35.08 1.31
C LYS A 100 -35.21 -34.13 0.30
N ILE A 101 -35.38 -34.65 -0.91
CA ILE A 101 -36.05 -34.05 -2.08
C ILE A 101 -35.15 -33.17 -2.97
N LEU A 102 -34.25 -33.82 -3.72
CA LEU A 102 -34.06 -33.48 -5.14
C LEU A 102 -33.75 -34.75 -5.93
N ARG A 103 -34.74 -35.65 -6.01
CA ARG A 103 -34.75 -36.77 -6.96
C ARG A 103 -35.97 -36.66 -7.87
N LYS A 104 -36.09 -35.57 -8.64
CA LYS A 104 -36.94 -35.56 -9.84
C LYS A 104 -36.73 -34.26 -10.65
N SER A 105 -35.94 -34.35 -11.73
CA SER A 105 -36.11 -33.60 -13.02
C SER A 105 -34.82 -33.31 -13.82
N LEU A 106 -33.64 -33.85 -13.48
CA LEU A 106 -32.44 -33.70 -14.32
C LEU A 106 -32.35 -34.68 -15.51
N ARG A 107 -33.49 -35.08 -16.08
CA ARG A 107 -33.55 -35.94 -17.26
C ARG A 107 -34.27 -35.28 -18.43
N VAL A 108 -33.78 -34.12 -18.88
CA VAL A 108 -33.66 -33.73 -20.30
C VAL A 108 -32.65 -32.57 -20.37
N SER A 109 -31.37 -32.85 -20.60
CA SER A 109 -30.43 -31.80 -21.02
C SER A 109 -29.91 -32.16 -22.39
N SER A 110 -30.35 -31.39 -23.40
CA SER A 110 -29.81 -31.46 -24.75
C SER A 110 -28.28 -31.37 -24.74
N THR A 111 -27.63 -32.10 -25.64
CA THR A 111 -26.16 -32.16 -25.79
C THR A 111 -25.53 -30.77 -25.95
N ALA A 112 -26.26 -29.82 -26.55
CA ALA A 112 -25.87 -28.41 -26.65
C ALA A 112 -25.77 -27.68 -25.30
N ARG A 113 -26.69 -27.93 -24.35
CA ARG A 113 -26.63 -27.33 -23.00
C ARG A 113 -25.46 -27.89 -22.19
N LYS A 114 -25.16 -29.19 -22.32
CA LYS A 114 -23.98 -29.81 -21.68
C LYS A 114 -22.66 -29.20 -22.17
N LYS A 115 -22.53 -28.98 -23.49
CA LYS A 115 -21.36 -28.32 -24.09
C LYS A 115 -21.16 -26.89 -23.56
N LYS A 116 -22.24 -26.10 -23.45
CA LYS A 116 -22.20 -24.73 -22.91
C LYS A 116 -21.82 -24.69 -21.42
N LEU A 117 -22.38 -25.58 -20.60
CA LEU A 117 -22.03 -25.68 -19.17
C LEU A 117 -20.56 -26.09 -18.98
N CYS A 118 -20.05 -27.02 -19.79
CA CYS A 118 -18.64 -27.40 -19.78
C CYS A 118 -17.72 -26.22 -20.13
N ALA A 119 -18.12 -25.37 -21.09
CA ALA A 119 -17.35 -24.17 -21.44
C ALA A 119 -17.32 -23.13 -20.30
N VAL A 120 -18.45 -22.91 -19.62
CA VAL A 120 -18.53 -22.01 -18.45
C VAL A 120 -17.69 -22.56 -17.30
N GLU A 121 -17.71 -23.87 -17.05
CA GLU A 121 -16.91 -24.50 -16.01
C GLU A 121 -15.40 -24.38 -16.28
N LYS A 122 -14.97 -24.59 -17.53
CA LYS A 122 -13.57 -24.38 -17.94
C LYS A 122 -13.12 -22.94 -17.71
N ARG A 123 -13.92 -21.96 -18.14
CA ARG A 123 -13.64 -20.52 -17.92
C ARG A 123 -13.61 -20.18 -16.43
N THR A 124 -14.54 -20.73 -15.65
CA THR A 124 -14.58 -20.54 -14.20
C THR A 124 -13.33 -21.13 -13.53
N ARG A 125 -12.85 -22.29 -13.97
CA ARG A 125 -11.61 -22.90 -13.47
C ARG A 125 -10.38 -22.03 -13.73
N VAL A 126 -10.29 -21.42 -14.91
CA VAL A 126 -9.22 -20.45 -15.22
C VAL A 126 -9.32 -19.24 -14.29
N LEU A 127 -10.51 -18.67 -14.14
CA LEU A 127 -10.73 -17.50 -13.30
C LEU A 127 -10.35 -17.76 -11.83
N ARG A 128 -10.65 -18.95 -11.31
CA ARG A 128 -10.27 -19.36 -9.94
C ARG A 128 -8.76 -19.33 -9.70
N ARG A 129 -7.94 -19.62 -10.71
CA ARG A 129 -6.47 -19.61 -10.61
C ARG A 129 -5.89 -18.20 -10.73
N LEU A 130 -6.62 -17.28 -11.36
CA LEU A 130 -6.18 -15.90 -11.55
C LEU A 130 -6.46 -15.02 -10.33
N VAL A 131 -7.57 -15.26 -9.64
CA VAL A 131 -7.94 -14.53 -8.43
C VAL A 131 -7.25 -15.18 -7.24
N PRO A 132 -6.48 -14.44 -6.43
CA PRO A 132 -5.86 -15.00 -5.24
C PRO A 132 -6.90 -15.65 -4.32
N GLY A 133 -6.72 -16.92 -3.93
CA GLY A 133 -7.69 -17.66 -3.10
C GLY A 133 -8.98 -18.07 -3.81
N GLY A 134 -9.06 -17.88 -5.14
CA GLY A 134 -10.22 -18.17 -5.97
C GLY A 134 -10.61 -19.64 -6.01
N GLU A 135 -9.69 -20.56 -5.73
CA GLU A 135 -9.94 -22.01 -5.71
C GLU A 135 -11.03 -22.40 -4.70
N SER A 136 -11.15 -21.63 -3.61
CA SER A 136 -12.13 -21.86 -2.55
C SER A 136 -13.49 -21.17 -2.77
N LEU A 137 -13.65 -20.40 -3.85
CA LEU A 137 -14.81 -19.55 -4.07
C LEU A 137 -15.92 -20.21 -4.92
N SER A 138 -17.18 -19.96 -4.53
CA SER A 138 -18.37 -20.28 -5.33
C SER A 138 -18.58 -19.24 -6.45
N GLY A 139 -19.37 -19.58 -7.48
CA GLY A 139 -19.50 -18.79 -8.72
C GLY A 139 -19.78 -17.29 -8.51
N PHE A 140 -20.84 -16.92 -7.79
CA PHE A 140 -21.18 -15.50 -7.55
C PHE A 140 -20.13 -14.78 -6.68
N CYS A 141 -19.60 -15.44 -5.64
CA CYS A 141 -18.53 -14.87 -4.82
C CYS A 141 -17.25 -14.66 -5.64
N LEU A 142 -16.93 -15.57 -6.57
CA LEU A 142 -15.76 -15.46 -7.44
C LEU A 142 -15.87 -14.22 -8.33
N LEU A 143 -17.04 -13.93 -8.89
CA LEU A 143 -17.23 -12.75 -9.74
C LEU A 143 -17.14 -11.44 -8.95
N ASP A 144 -17.72 -11.37 -7.75
CA ASP A 144 -17.60 -10.18 -6.87
C ASP A 144 -16.14 -9.90 -6.51
N GLU A 145 -15.42 -10.93 -6.05
CA GLU A 145 -14.00 -10.83 -5.71
C GLU A 145 -13.13 -10.54 -6.94
N THR A 146 -13.48 -11.06 -8.13
CA THR A 146 -12.79 -10.75 -9.39
C THR A 146 -12.93 -9.27 -9.75
N SER A 147 -14.16 -8.75 -9.74
CA SER A 147 -14.43 -7.35 -10.07
C SER A 147 -13.64 -6.42 -9.15
N ASP A 148 -13.65 -6.75 -7.86
CA ASP A 148 -12.93 -6.00 -6.84
C ASP A 148 -11.40 -6.07 -7.00
N TYR A 149 -10.88 -7.25 -7.33
CA TYR A 149 -9.46 -7.45 -7.59
C TYR A 149 -8.99 -6.69 -8.83
N VAL A 150 -9.78 -6.69 -9.92
CA VAL A 150 -9.49 -5.90 -11.14
C VAL A 150 -9.43 -4.40 -10.83
N LEU A 151 -10.34 -3.87 -10.01
CA LEU A 151 -10.30 -2.47 -9.58
C LEU A 151 -9.04 -2.16 -8.78
N SER A 152 -8.63 -3.09 -7.91
CA SER A 152 -7.43 -2.95 -7.09
C SER A 152 -6.15 -2.98 -7.93
N LEU A 153 -6.07 -3.86 -8.93
CA LEU A 153 -4.97 -3.91 -9.89
C LEU A 153 -4.86 -2.62 -10.72
N ARG A 154 -5.99 -2.06 -11.18
CA ARG A 154 -5.99 -0.76 -11.87
C ARG A 154 -5.45 0.36 -10.98
N ALA A 155 -5.80 0.35 -9.68
CA ALA A 155 -5.27 1.30 -8.73
C ALA A 155 -3.76 1.12 -8.51
N GLN A 156 -3.27 -0.12 -8.43
CA GLN A 156 -1.85 -0.44 -8.29
C GLN A 156 -1.04 0.09 -9.46
N VAL A 157 -1.47 -0.18 -10.69
CA VAL A 157 -0.79 0.32 -11.90
C VAL A 157 -0.76 1.84 -11.91
N GLY A 158 -1.90 2.50 -11.66
CA GLY A 158 -1.97 3.97 -11.64
C GLY A 158 -1.10 4.60 -10.54
N LEU A 159 -1.02 3.96 -9.37
CA LEU A 159 -0.17 4.41 -8.26
C LEU A 159 1.31 4.29 -8.62
N MET A 160 1.73 3.14 -9.16
CA MET A 160 3.13 2.93 -9.55
C MET A 160 3.58 3.89 -10.66
N GLN A 161 2.70 4.16 -11.64
CA GLN A 161 2.95 5.17 -12.67
C GLN A 161 3.10 6.56 -12.08
N SER A 162 2.23 6.94 -11.14
CA SER A 162 2.30 8.26 -10.47
C SER A 162 3.62 8.41 -9.70
N LEU A 163 4.03 7.37 -8.96
CA LEU A 163 5.31 7.36 -8.25
C LEU A 163 6.49 7.50 -9.21
N LEU A 164 6.50 6.76 -10.32
CA LEU A 164 7.53 6.86 -11.34
C LEU A 164 7.65 8.30 -11.87
N MET A 165 6.54 8.91 -12.27
CA MET A 165 6.51 10.29 -12.76
C MET A 165 7.06 11.29 -11.74
N THR A 166 6.69 11.15 -10.46
CA THR A 166 7.21 12.03 -9.39
C THR A 166 8.71 11.84 -9.16
N CYS A 167 9.20 10.61 -9.22
CA CYS A 167 10.63 10.30 -9.09
C CYS A 167 11.44 10.89 -10.27
N GLU A 168 10.93 10.77 -11.49
CA GLU A 168 11.57 11.36 -12.67
C GLU A 168 11.60 12.89 -12.61
N ALA A 169 10.49 13.53 -12.21
CA ALA A 169 10.43 14.97 -12.03
C ALA A 169 11.43 15.46 -10.97
N SER A 170 11.55 14.74 -9.85
CA SER A 170 12.54 15.02 -8.80
C SER A 170 13.98 14.88 -9.31
N LYS A 171 14.26 13.83 -10.10
CA LYS A 171 15.58 13.61 -10.71
C LYS A 171 15.98 14.74 -11.68
N ARG A 172 15.03 15.29 -12.44
CA ARG A 172 15.28 16.45 -13.31
C ARG A 172 15.58 17.71 -12.50
N ARG A 173 14.83 17.94 -11.41
CA ARG A 173 15.04 19.10 -10.51
C ARG A 173 16.41 19.07 -9.82
N SER A 174 16.86 17.90 -9.35
CA SER A 174 18.18 17.75 -8.72
C SER A 174 19.34 17.86 -9.73
N LYS A 175 19.09 17.59 -11.01
CA LYS A 175 20.06 17.86 -12.09
C LYS A 175 20.17 19.36 -12.38
N LEU A 176 19.06 20.10 -12.36
CA LEU A 176 19.03 21.54 -12.62
C LEU A 176 19.61 22.35 -11.44
N GLY A 177 19.27 22.00 -10.20
CA GLY A 177 19.83 22.64 -8.99
C GLY A 177 21.33 22.39 -8.78
N ARG A 178 21.98 21.55 -9.60
CA ARG A 178 23.44 21.38 -9.63
C ARG A 178 24.13 22.30 -10.64
N MET A 179 23.39 22.93 -11.56
CA MET A 179 23.92 23.91 -12.51
C MET A 179 23.87 25.36 -11.99
N ASP A 180 23.10 25.64 -10.95
CA ASP A 180 22.97 26.97 -10.33
C ASP A 180 24.00 27.26 -9.22
N GLN A 181 25.20 26.68 -9.28
CA GLN A 181 26.33 27.21 -8.52
C GLN A 181 26.87 28.39 -9.34
N PRO A 182 26.67 29.66 -8.94
CA PRO A 182 27.32 30.76 -9.63
C PRO A 182 28.82 30.56 -9.44
N ILE A 183 29.55 30.52 -10.54
CA ILE A 183 31.01 30.65 -10.54
C ILE A 183 31.29 31.90 -9.72
N ARG A 184 31.80 31.71 -8.49
CA ARG A 184 32.31 32.79 -7.66
C ARG A 184 33.60 33.25 -8.35
N THR A 185 33.45 34.05 -9.40
CA THR A 185 34.54 34.81 -9.98
C THR A 185 35.01 35.78 -8.89
N GLN A 186 36.06 35.37 -8.17
CA GLN A 186 36.91 36.30 -7.44
C GLN A 186 37.52 37.24 -8.49
N ILE A 187 36.90 38.39 -8.68
CA ILE A 187 37.52 39.52 -9.37
C ILE A 187 38.39 40.22 -8.31
N PRO A 188 39.72 40.25 -8.45
CA PRO A 188 40.58 41.03 -7.57
C PRO A 188 40.35 42.51 -7.84
N TRP A 189 39.91 43.26 -6.84
CA TRP A 189 39.91 44.71 -6.88
C TRP A 189 41.36 45.22 -6.76
N PRO A 190 41.86 46.05 -7.69
CA PRO A 190 43.13 46.72 -7.52
C PRO A 190 42.90 48.05 -6.79
N GLY A 191 43.64 48.26 -5.71
CA GLY A 191 43.88 49.60 -5.17
C GLY A 191 43.21 49.90 -3.82
N GLY A 192 44.02 49.77 -2.77
CA GLY A 192 44.33 50.85 -1.82
C GLY A 192 43.23 51.40 -0.91
N GLY A 193 43.51 51.41 0.39
CA GLY A 193 42.87 52.37 1.31
C GLY A 193 42.47 51.78 2.65
N THR A 194 43.45 51.64 3.54
CA THR A 194 43.27 51.48 4.98
C THR A 194 42.53 52.70 5.55
N THR A 195 41.88 52.49 6.70
CA THR A 195 41.21 53.45 7.60
C THR A 195 39.70 53.64 7.40
N TRP A 196 38.93 53.02 8.31
CA TRP A 196 37.68 53.60 8.81
C TRP A 196 37.74 53.57 10.34
N VAL A 197 38.10 54.74 10.90
CA VAL A 197 37.79 55.18 12.25
C VAL A 197 36.49 55.96 12.16
N GLY A 198 35.58 55.79 13.11
CA GLY A 198 34.46 56.73 13.29
C GLY A 198 33.15 56.05 13.63
N GLY A 199 32.72 56.27 14.87
CA GLY A 199 31.47 55.78 15.43
C GLY A 199 30.22 56.35 14.78
N GLY A 200 29.13 55.61 14.94
CA GLY A 200 27.79 55.99 14.54
C GLY A 200 26.80 55.04 15.20
N THR A 201 26.31 55.44 16.36
CA THR A 201 25.12 54.89 17.02
C THR A 201 23.93 55.02 16.06
N ALA A 202 23.55 53.91 15.43
CA ALA A 202 22.32 53.80 14.67
C ALA A 202 21.34 52.92 15.46
N GLN A 203 20.30 53.57 15.96
CA GLN A 203 19.10 52.95 16.55
C GLN A 203 18.51 51.89 15.61
N GLN A 204 18.35 50.67 16.12
CA GLN A 204 17.44 49.69 15.54
C GLN A 204 16.01 49.99 16.01
N PRO A 205 15.03 50.16 15.12
CA PRO A 205 13.64 50.04 15.51
C PRO A 205 13.28 48.56 15.70
N SER A 206 12.91 48.25 16.94
CA SER A 206 12.23 47.02 17.35
C SER A 206 10.97 46.79 16.52
N LEU A 207 10.91 45.67 15.81
CA LEU A 207 9.65 45.09 15.34
C LEU A 207 9.36 43.86 16.20
N GLU A 208 8.60 44.11 17.26
CA GLU A 208 8.00 43.12 18.13
C GLU A 208 6.89 42.39 17.35
N VAL A 209 7.23 41.25 16.73
CA VAL A 209 6.23 40.32 16.21
C VAL A 209 5.88 39.32 17.29
N ARG A 210 4.87 39.70 18.07
CA ARG A 210 4.16 38.88 19.05
C ARG A 210 3.37 37.78 18.34
N LEU A 211 3.92 36.56 18.32
CA LEU A 211 3.14 35.36 18.02
C LEU A 211 2.95 34.56 19.32
N GLY A 212 1.69 34.54 19.77
CA GLY A 212 1.26 33.89 21.00
C GLY A 212 1.56 32.40 21.02
N GLY A 213 2.30 32.00 22.05
CA GLY A 213 2.46 30.60 22.43
C GLY A 213 1.19 30.07 23.08
N GLY A 214 0.53 29.14 22.40
CA GLY A 214 -0.48 28.26 22.97
C GLY A 214 0.11 26.87 23.20
N THR A 215 0.60 26.62 24.41
CA THR A 215 1.03 25.30 24.88
C THR A 215 -0.20 24.45 25.21
N ALA A 216 -0.55 23.51 24.34
CA ALA A 216 -1.55 22.50 24.63
C ALA A 216 -0.91 21.31 25.36
N HIS A 217 -1.31 21.14 26.62
CA HIS A 217 -0.90 20.08 27.52
C HIS A 217 -1.46 18.72 27.04
N VAL A 218 -0.59 17.82 26.62
CA VAL A 218 -0.93 16.43 26.31
C VAL A 218 -1.26 15.71 27.62
N ARG A 219 -2.50 15.24 27.76
CA ARG A 219 -2.90 14.35 28.86
C ARG A 219 -2.38 12.95 28.60
N ARG A 220 -1.44 12.55 29.46
CA ARG A 220 -0.87 11.21 29.63
C ARG A 220 -1.96 10.27 30.17
N TRP A 221 -2.40 9.31 29.36
CA TRP A 221 -3.17 8.17 29.82
C TRP A 221 -2.21 7.07 30.25
N HIS A 222 -2.09 6.81 31.56
CA HIS A 222 -1.59 5.54 32.06
C HIS A 222 -2.78 4.62 32.36
N ARG A 223 -2.69 3.42 31.77
CA ARG A 223 -3.52 2.25 32.03
C ARG A 223 -2.67 1.26 32.83
N LEU A 224 -3.08 1.00 34.07
CA LEU A 224 -2.85 -0.22 34.88
C LEU A 224 -4.12 -0.26 35.78
N GLY A 225 -4.98 -1.27 35.82
CA GLY A 225 -4.75 -2.70 35.82
C GLY A 225 -5.02 -3.20 37.24
N SER A 226 -6.19 -3.81 37.49
CA SER A 226 -6.34 -4.88 38.49
C SER A 226 -7.69 -5.57 38.34
N VAL A 227 -7.59 -6.86 38.03
CA VAL A 227 -8.60 -7.90 38.16
C VAL A 227 -8.35 -8.55 39.52
N SER A 228 -9.40 -8.78 40.29
CA SER A 228 -9.44 -9.81 41.34
C SER A 228 -10.76 -10.56 41.22
N GLU A 229 -10.64 -11.86 41.45
CA GLU A 229 -11.64 -12.96 41.44
C GLU A 229 -11.81 -13.71 40.10
#